data_AF-A0A7V9I073-F1
#
_entry.id   AF-A0A7V9I073-F1
#
_cell.length_a   1.000
_cell.length_b   1.000
_cell.length_c   1.000
_cell.angle_alpha   90.00
_cell.angle_beta   90.00
_cell.angle_gamma   90.00
#
_symmetry.space_group_name_H-M   'P 1'
#
loop_
_entity.id
_entity.type
_entity.pdbx_description
1 polymer ?
#
loop_
_entity_poly.entity_id
_entity_poly.type
_entity_poly.pdbx_seq_one_letter_code
_entity_poly.pdbx_strand_id
1 'polypeptide(L)'
;MRNIPGLLTGLLVAGLTTMAPAHAAAVVITFDGAAAPLQFADATPLTTQFSSSGVTFSGTGAVLDALAADFMVTGFSPANVLAYAQRVTIGMRLDDESSVSQASDRLTFSAPVSSVSFLTGSGVSQGFLQVSAFAGTTLVDSTMVNFNATASAIEALQRVSLRGAGITSVQYRINGATELEGFVVDNLEFNAANVPEPTMLLLVGAGLTAAFARRRRRA
;
A
#
# COMPACT_ATOMS: atom_id res chain seq x y z
N MET A 1 -50.41 62.61 -2.55
CA MET A 1 -49.62 61.62 -3.32
C MET A 1 -48.23 61.58 -2.71
N ARG A 2 -47.89 60.52 -1.96
CA ARG A 2 -46.59 60.37 -1.28
C ARG A 2 -45.89 59.12 -1.83
N ASN A 3 -44.66 59.33 -2.30
CA ASN A 3 -43.81 58.33 -2.96
C ASN A 3 -43.44 57.19 -2.01
N ILE A 4 -43.51 55.96 -2.53
CA ILE A 4 -43.07 54.72 -1.87
C ILE A 4 -41.59 54.50 -2.24
N PRO A 5 -40.64 54.47 -1.29
CA PRO A 5 -39.28 54.04 -1.58
C PRO A 5 -39.23 52.51 -1.60
N GLY A 6 -39.01 51.94 -2.78
CA GLY A 6 -38.82 50.51 -3.00
C GLY A 6 -37.51 50.01 -2.38
N LEU A 7 -37.62 49.09 -1.43
CA LEU A 7 -36.52 48.38 -0.80
C LEU A 7 -36.02 47.29 -1.76
N LEU A 8 -34.93 47.54 -2.48
CA LEU A 8 -34.26 46.52 -3.32
C LEU A 8 -33.47 45.56 -2.41
N THR A 9 -34.06 44.42 -2.10
CA THR A 9 -33.39 43.28 -1.46
C THR A 9 -32.55 42.54 -2.51
N GLY A 10 -31.28 42.91 -2.66
CA GLY A 10 -30.33 42.20 -3.51
C GLY A 10 -29.88 40.89 -2.85
N LEU A 11 -30.49 39.78 -3.24
CA LEU A 11 -30.06 38.42 -2.85
C LEU A 11 -28.75 38.09 -3.58
N LEU A 12 -27.62 38.21 -2.87
CA LEU A 12 -26.32 37.77 -3.38
C LEU A 12 -26.22 36.25 -3.22
N VAL A 13 -26.57 35.49 -4.27
CA VAL A 13 -26.31 34.05 -4.33
C VAL A 13 -24.81 33.87 -4.58
N ALA A 14 -24.03 33.67 -3.51
CA ALA A 14 -22.66 33.21 -3.64
C ALA A 14 -22.70 31.76 -4.13
N GLY A 15 -22.42 31.55 -5.41
CA GLY A 15 -22.31 30.21 -6.00
C GLY A 15 -21.19 29.43 -5.32
N LEU A 16 -21.56 28.50 -4.45
CA LEU A 16 -20.64 27.56 -3.83
C LEU A 16 -20.28 26.51 -4.89
N THR A 17 -19.21 26.74 -5.65
CA THR A 17 -18.66 25.71 -6.54
C THR A 17 -18.02 24.63 -5.70
N THR A 18 -18.71 23.50 -5.56
CA THR A 18 -18.16 22.29 -4.94
C THR A 18 -17.04 21.76 -5.84
N MET A 19 -15.79 22.10 -5.56
CA MET A 19 -14.67 21.43 -6.20
C MET A 19 -14.65 19.99 -5.70
N ALA A 20 -14.90 19.04 -6.60
CA ALA A 20 -14.72 17.64 -6.30
C ALA A 20 -13.23 17.39 -5.97
N PRO A 21 -12.91 16.64 -4.90
CA PRO A 21 -11.53 16.31 -4.60
C PRO A 21 -10.92 15.57 -5.79
N ALA A 22 -9.78 16.04 -6.28
CA ALA A 22 -8.99 15.29 -7.26
C ALA A 22 -8.50 14.02 -6.56
N HIS A 23 -9.04 12.87 -6.96
CA HIS A 23 -8.51 11.58 -6.50
C HIS A 23 -7.29 11.25 -7.34
N ALA A 24 -6.13 11.13 -6.69
CA ALA A 24 -4.95 10.57 -7.32
C ALA A 24 -5.27 9.14 -7.77
N ALA A 25 -4.88 8.78 -9.00
CA ALA A 25 -5.02 7.42 -9.49
C ALA A 25 -4.21 6.45 -8.60
N ALA A 26 -4.72 5.22 -8.45
CA ALA A 26 -3.99 4.17 -7.74
C ALA A 26 -2.64 3.92 -8.42
N VAL A 27 -1.59 3.76 -7.60
CA VAL A 27 -0.27 3.34 -8.09
C VAL A 27 -0.25 1.81 -8.05
N VAL A 28 0.17 1.19 -9.15
CA VAL A 28 0.28 -0.28 -9.29
C VAL A 28 1.73 -0.65 -9.59
N ILE A 29 2.25 -1.64 -8.85
CA ILE A 29 3.58 -2.24 -9.04
C ILE A 29 3.37 -3.72 -9.33
N THR A 30 3.69 -4.14 -10.56
CA THR A 30 3.56 -5.54 -11.04
C THR A 30 4.88 -6.31 -10.98
N PHE A 31 5.98 -5.69 -10.57
CA PHE A 31 7.34 -6.27 -10.50
C PHE A 31 7.96 -6.72 -11.84
N ASP A 32 7.22 -6.68 -12.95
CA ASP A 32 7.66 -7.14 -14.28
C ASP A 32 8.73 -6.28 -14.95
N GLY A 33 8.89 -5.03 -14.51
CA GLY A 33 9.89 -4.11 -15.06
C GLY A 33 11.34 -4.42 -14.63
N ALA A 34 11.54 -5.41 -13.75
CA ALA A 34 12.84 -5.79 -13.22
C ALA A 34 13.43 -6.98 -13.98
N ALA A 35 14.76 -7.00 -14.19
CA ALA A 35 15.43 -8.26 -14.48
C ALA A 35 15.38 -9.12 -13.21
N ALA A 36 14.71 -10.26 -13.27
CA ALA A 36 14.49 -11.13 -12.12
C ALA A 36 15.25 -12.44 -12.31
N PRO A 37 16.12 -12.85 -11.37
CA PRO A 37 16.75 -14.15 -11.43
C PRO A 37 15.77 -15.27 -11.07
N LEU A 38 16.19 -16.50 -11.34
CA LEU A 38 15.40 -17.70 -11.05
C LEU A 38 15.47 -18.12 -9.58
N GLN A 39 16.52 -17.69 -8.85
CA GLN A 39 16.82 -18.12 -7.49
C GLN A 39 17.18 -16.93 -6.60
N PHE A 40 16.86 -17.04 -5.30
CA PHE A 40 17.24 -16.03 -4.30
C PHE A 40 18.75 -15.78 -4.21
N ALA A 41 19.57 -16.80 -4.46
CA ALA A 41 21.03 -16.69 -4.38
C ALA A 41 21.60 -15.69 -5.40
N ASP A 42 20.92 -15.52 -6.53
CA ASP A 42 21.29 -14.57 -7.59
C ASP A 42 20.53 -13.24 -7.46
N ALA A 43 19.61 -13.14 -6.49
CA ALA A 43 18.72 -12.00 -6.35
C ALA A 43 19.36 -10.88 -5.52
N THR A 44 19.13 -9.66 -5.97
CA THR A 44 19.50 -8.47 -5.20
C THR A 44 18.34 -8.10 -4.28
N PRO A 45 18.58 -7.84 -2.98
CA PRO A 45 17.52 -7.41 -2.07
C PRO A 45 16.80 -6.16 -2.55
N LEU A 46 15.47 -6.18 -2.43
CA LEU A 46 14.64 -5.03 -2.68
C LEU A 46 14.81 -4.03 -1.55
N THR A 47 15.61 -3.01 -1.81
CA THR A 47 15.72 -1.87 -0.90
C THR A 47 15.07 -0.65 -1.56
N THR A 48 15.69 -0.13 -2.63
CA THR A 48 15.36 1.18 -3.20
C THR A 48 14.80 1.15 -4.63
N GLN A 49 14.67 -0.03 -5.25
CA GLN A 49 14.29 -0.18 -6.65
C GLN A 49 12.95 0.48 -7.01
N PHE A 50 11.99 0.53 -6.08
CA PHE A 50 10.66 1.12 -6.30
C PHE A 50 10.47 2.48 -5.60
N SER A 51 11.57 3.12 -5.19
CA SER A 51 11.53 4.42 -4.50
C SER A 51 10.94 5.53 -5.36
N SER A 52 11.09 5.47 -6.69
CA SER A 52 10.45 6.39 -7.63
C SER A 52 8.92 6.27 -7.64
N SER A 53 8.39 5.11 -7.28
CA SER A 53 6.95 4.87 -7.08
C SER A 53 6.51 5.22 -5.65
N GLY A 54 7.40 5.76 -4.82
CA GLY A 54 7.12 6.12 -3.43
C GLY A 54 7.13 4.93 -2.47
N VAL A 55 7.79 3.83 -2.83
CA VAL A 55 7.81 2.60 -2.05
C VAL A 55 9.24 2.18 -1.74
N THR A 56 9.51 1.84 -0.48
CA THR A 56 10.79 1.26 -0.03
C THR A 56 10.51 -0.03 0.71
N PHE A 57 11.29 -1.06 0.40
CA PHE A 57 11.20 -2.37 1.05
C PHE A 57 12.37 -2.54 2.02
N SER A 58 12.14 -3.29 3.08
CA SER A 58 13.18 -3.73 4.00
C SER A 58 12.93 -5.19 4.38
N GLY A 59 14.01 -5.93 4.58
CA GLY A 59 13.99 -7.35 4.91
C GLY A 59 14.59 -8.22 3.81
N THR A 60 14.13 -9.45 3.65
CA THR A 60 14.73 -10.47 2.77
C THR A 60 14.03 -10.61 1.42
N GLY A 61 12.99 -9.81 1.16
CA GLY A 61 12.25 -9.85 -0.09
C GLY A 61 13.10 -9.54 -1.32
N ALA A 62 12.87 -10.28 -2.41
CA ALA A 62 13.53 -10.09 -3.70
C ALA A 62 12.58 -10.31 -4.87
N VAL A 63 12.86 -9.70 -6.03
CA VAL A 63 12.03 -9.93 -7.24
C VAL A 63 12.58 -11.18 -7.92
N LEU A 64 11.73 -12.17 -8.15
CA LEU A 64 12.08 -13.41 -8.84
C LEU A 64 11.18 -13.65 -10.05
N ASP A 65 11.70 -14.42 -11.01
CA ASP A 65 10.89 -14.94 -12.11
C ASP A 65 9.87 -15.93 -11.54
N ALA A 66 8.58 -15.64 -11.74
CA ALA A 66 7.48 -16.37 -11.16
C ALA A 66 7.32 -17.78 -11.73
N LEU A 67 7.76 -18.02 -12.98
CA LEU A 67 7.71 -19.32 -13.63
C LEU A 67 8.86 -20.23 -13.20
N ALA A 68 9.99 -19.64 -12.79
CA ALA A 68 11.19 -20.39 -12.45
C ALA A 68 11.37 -20.64 -10.95
N ALA A 69 10.81 -19.78 -10.10
CA ALA A 69 11.04 -19.82 -8.66
C ALA A 69 10.23 -20.89 -7.89
N ASP A 70 9.54 -21.79 -8.62
CA ASP A 70 8.82 -22.99 -8.10
C ASP A 70 7.96 -22.76 -6.85
N PHE A 71 7.37 -21.56 -6.70
CA PHE A 71 6.45 -21.28 -5.59
C PHE A 71 5.12 -22.02 -5.71
N MET A 72 4.91 -22.79 -6.80
CA MET A 72 3.68 -23.52 -7.09
C MET A 72 2.42 -22.64 -6.99
N VAL A 73 2.50 -21.39 -7.45
CA VAL A 73 1.37 -20.45 -7.46
C VAL A 73 0.83 -20.21 -8.87
N THR A 74 -0.41 -19.73 -8.98
CA THR A 74 -1.01 -19.23 -10.24
C THR A 74 -1.77 -17.92 -10.02
N GLY A 75 -2.14 -17.24 -11.11
CA GLY A 75 -2.90 -15.99 -11.05
C GLY A 75 -2.06 -14.75 -10.79
N PHE A 76 -0.74 -14.85 -10.94
CA PHE A 76 0.18 -13.72 -10.99
C PHE A 76 0.20 -13.08 -12.39
N SER A 77 0.55 -11.79 -12.46
CA SER A 77 0.92 -11.14 -13.72
C SER A 77 2.25 -11.70 -14.22
N PRO A 78 2.36 -12.08 -15.52
CA PRO A 78 3.65 -12.45 -16.09
C PRO A 78 4.58 -11.22 -16.12
N ALA A 79 5.87 -11.35 -15.78
CA ALA A 79 6.65 -12.56 -15.52
C ALA A 79 7.20 -12.67 -14.08
N ASN A 80 7.14 -11.62 -13.28
CA ASN A 80 7.90 -11.53 -12.04
C ASN A 80 7.00 -11.37 -10.81
N VAL A 81 7.49 -11.82 -9.67
CA VAL A 81 6.83 -11.64 -8.37
C VAL A 81 7.82 -11.16 -7.33
N LEU A 82 7.32 -10.43 -6.34
CA LEU A 82 8.05 -10.19 -5.10
C LEU A 82 7.97 -11.45 -4.24
N ALA A 83 9.11 -12.04 -3.91
CA ALA A 83 9.18 -13.29 -3.18
C ALA A 83 9.89 -13.12 -1.84
N TYR A 84 9.46 -13.90 -0.86
CA TYR A 84 10.04 -13.98 0.48
C TYR A 84 10.32 -15.45 0.82
N ALA A 85 11.48 -15.71 1.44
CA ALA A 85 11.85 -17.03 1.94
C ALA A 85 12.37 -16.93 3.38
N GLN A 86 11.91 -17.84 4.25
CA GLN A 86 12.33 -17.97 5.65
C GLN A 86 13.29 -19.12 5.91
N ARG A 87 13.24 -20.17 5.08
CA ARG A 87 14.13 -21.32 5.21
C ARG A 87 14.68 -21.71 3.84
N VAL A 88 15.98 -21.95 3.83
CA VAL A 88 16.71 -22.47 2.67
C VAL A 88 16.53 -23.99 2.66
N THR A 89 15.44 -24.50 2.10
CA THR A 89 15.38 -25.93 1.77
C THR A 89 16.07 -26.10 0.40
N ILE A 90 17.31 -26.62 0.43
CA ILE A 90 18.17 -27.07 -0.68
C ILE A 90 17.91 -26.38 -2.05
N GLY A 91 18.63 -25.28 -2.30
CA GLY A 91 18.65 -24.59 -3.61
C GLY A 91 18.34 -23.09 -3.54
N MET A 92 17.81 -22.61 -2.41
CA MET A 92 17.40 -21.22 -2.21
C MET A 92 18.28 -20.52 -1.17
N ARG A 93 19.60 -20.40 -1.40
CA ARG A 93 20.53 -19.95 -0.36
C ARG A 93 20.51 -18.43 -0.16
N LEU A 94 20.11 -17.99 1.03
CA LEU A 94 20.53 -16.71 1.64
C LEU A 94 21.56 -17.06 2.73
N ASP A 95 22.71 -16.40 2.68
CA ASP A 95 23.95 -16.83 3.32
C ASP A 95 24.04 -16.59 4.84
N ASP A 96 23.03 -16.87 5.67
CA ASP A 96 23.26 -16.89 7.13
C ASP A 96 22.15 -17.62 7.91
N GLU A 97 22.36 -18.91 8.18
CA GLU A 97 21.47 -19.76 8.99
C GLU A 97 21.44 -19.38 10.48
N SER A 98 22.27 -18.42 10.93
CA SER A 98 22.44 -18.13 12.36
C SER A 98 21.45 -17.09 12.92
N SER A 99 20.63 -16.46 12.07
CA SER A 99 19.54 -15.60 12.53
C SER A 99 18.33 -15.65 11.60
N VAL A 100 17.56 -16.76 11.64
CA VAL A 100 16.13 -16.69 11.30
C VAL A 100 15.42 -15.96 12.45
N SER A 101 15.82 -14.72 12.70
CA SER A 101 14.95 -13.74 13.34
C SER A 101 13.66 -13.79 12.53
N GLN A 102 12.51 -13.70 13.19
CA GLN A 102 11.23 -13.36 12.56
C GLN A 102 11.34 -11.93 11.99
N ALA A 103 12.28 -11.72 11.07
CA ALA A 103 12.60 -10.48 10.41
C ALA A 103 11.31 -10.12 9.70
N SER A 104 10.62 -9.17 10.29
CA SER A 104 9.33 -8.79 9.80
C SER A 104 9.59 -7.88 8.60
N ASP A 105 9.36 -8.42 7.41
CA ASP A 105 9.52 -7.66 6.18
C ASP A 105 8.56 -6.48 6.20
N ARG A 106 9.04 -5.33 5.76
CA ARG A 106 8.28 -4.09 5.82
C ARG A 106 8.35 -3.34 4.50
N LEU A 107 7.16 -2.94 4.06
CA LEU A 107 6.90 -2.00 3.00
C LEU A 107 6.68 -0.62 3.64
N THR A 108 7.36 0.41 3.17
CA THR A 108 7.17 1.80 3.64
C THR A 108 6.81 2.70 2.47
N PHE A 109 5.84 3.58 2.68
CA PHE A 109 5.41 4.57 1.70
C PHE A 109 6.08 5.92 1.97
N SER A 110 6.53 6.62 0.93
CA SER A 110 7.11 7.96 1.02
C SER A 110 6.09 9.03 1.38
N ALA A 111 4.80 8.77 1.13
CA ALA A 111 3.67 9.58 1.53
C ALA A 111 2.57 8.68 2.12
N PRO A 112 1.75 9.17 3.08
CA PRO A 112 0.68 8.36 3.63
C PRO A 112 -0.35 7.94 2.57
N VAL A 113 -0.80 6.69 2.65
CA VAL A 113 -1.80 6.08 1.75
C VAL A 113 -3.10 5.79 2.50
N SER A 114 -4.21 5.59 1.77
CA SER A 114 -5.54 5.32 2.33
C SER A 114 -5.97 3.86 2.22
N SER A 115 -5.38 3.14 1.27
CA SER A 115 -5.58 1.71 1.08
C SER A 115 -4.36 1.09 0.42
N VAL A 116 -4.17 -0.20 0.68
CA VAL A 116 -3.15 -1.05 0.06
C VAL A 116 -3.80 -2.39 -0.28
N SER A 117 -3.57 -2.90 -1.47
CA SER A 117 -3.96 -4.25 -1.86
C SER A 117 -2.87 -4.93 -2.67
N PHE A 118 -2.82 -6.24 -2.60
CA PHE A 118 -1.89 -7.05 -3.39
C PHE A 118 -2.43 -8.48 -3.47
N LEU A 119 -1.85 -9.27 -4.36
CA LEU A 119 -2.07 -10.70 -4.47
C LEU A 119 -0.96 -11.42 -3.72
N THR A 120 -1.27 -12.49 -2.99
CA THR A 120 -0.26 -13.28 -2.28
C THR A 120 -0.64 -14.76 -2.20
N GLY A 121 0.36 -15.63 -2.11
CA GLY A 121 0.18 -17.07 -2.11
C GLY A 121 1.47 -17.80 -1.74
N SER A 122 1.33 -19.07 -1.39
CA SER A 122 2.41 -20.04 -1.21
C SER A 122 1.88 -21.40 -1.62
N GLY A 123 2.43 -22.02 -2.66
CA GLY A 123 2.11 -23.40 -3.03
C GLY A 123 3.12 -24.42 -2.49
N VAL A 124 4.25 -23.97 -1.92
CA VAL A 124 5.32 -24.84 -1.40
C VAL A 124 5.16 -25.17 0.07
N SER A 125 4.36 -24.41 0.81
CA SER A 125 4.39 -24.45 2.27
C SER A 125 3.09 -23.92 2.89
N GLN A 126 2.66 -24.51 4.01
CA GLN A 126 1.39 -24.22 4.68
C GLN A 126 1.60 -23.29 5.89
N GLY A 127 0.58 -22.53 6.27
CA GLY A 127 0.64 -21.71 7.47
C GLY A 127 -0.02 -20.35 7.31
N PHE A 128 0.33 -19.44 8.21
CA PHE A 128 -0.34 -18.16 8.30
C PHE A 128 0.60 -16.97 8.11
N LEU A 129 0.22 -16.08 7.20
CA LEU A 129 0.84 -14.77 7.03
C LEU A 129 -0.07 -13.71 7.67
N GLN A 130 0.43 -13.08 8.72
CA GLN A 130 -0.15 -11.85 9.24
C GLN A 130 0.34 -10.67 8.41
N VAL A 131 -0.61 -9.88 7.92
CA VAL A 131 -0.33 -8.63 7.22
C VAL A 131 -0.94 -7.49 8.02
N SER A 132 -0.11 -6.52 8.40
CA SER A 132 -0.50 -5.42 9.28
C SER A 132 -0.18 -4.07 8.64
N ALA A 133 -1.15 -3.17 8.57
CA ALA A 133 -0.96 -1.79 8.12
C ALA A 133 -0.81 -0.85 9.32
N PHE A 134 0.14 0.07 9.24
CA PHE A 134 0.45 1.02 10.30
C PHE A 134 0.41 2.47 9.78
N ALA A 135 -0.12 3.37 10.60
CA ALA A 135 0.06 4.82 10.50
C ALA A 135 1.08 5.26 11.55
N GLY A 136 2.33 5.49 11.13
CA GLY A 136 3.47 5.58 12.02
C GLY A 136 3.69 4.26 12.77
N THR A 137 3.46 4.27 14.08
CA THR A 137 3.54 3.07 14.94
C THR A 137 2.17 2.51 15.31
N THR A 138 1.08 3.16 14.91
CA THR A 138 -0.29 2.75 15.26
C THR A 138 -0.79 1.75 14.24
N LEU A 139 -1.19 0.56 14.70
CA LEU A 139 -1.87 -0.42 13.85
C LEU A 139 -3.23 0.15 13.42
N VAL A 140 -3.48 0.24 12.12
CA VAL A 140 -4.75 0.76 11.57
C VAL A 140 -5.60 -0.33 10.93
N ASP A 141 -4.99 -1.39 10.42
CA ASP A 141 -5.69 -2.55 9.88
C ASP A 141 -4.78 -3.79 9.92
N SER A 142 -5.36 -4.98 9.93
CA SER A 142 -4.61 -6.23 9.79
C SER A 142 -5.48 -7.36 9.27
N THR A 143 -4.87 -8.29 8.55
CA THR A 143 -5.51 -9.54 8.14
C THR A 143 -4.58 -10.73 8.35
N MET A 144 -5.18 -11.92 8.40
CA MET A 144 -4.47 -13.19 8.39
C MET A 144 -4.79 -13.90 7.07
N VAL A 145 -3.75 -14.22 6.32
CA VAL A 145 -3.84 -15.08 5.13
C VAL A 145 -3.48 -16.49 5.55
N ASN A 146 -4.33 -17.45 5.18
CA ASN A 146 -4.10 -18.87 5.45
C ASN A 146 -3.72 -19.56 4.14
N PHE A 147 -2.48 -20.06 4.09
CA PHE A 147 -1.97 -20.88 3.01
C PHE A 147 -2.18 -22.35 3.37
N ASN A 148 -2.98 -23.04 2.56
CA ASN A 148 -3.37 -24.43 2.80
C ASN A 148 -2.69 -25.38 1.80
N ALA A 149 -1.52 -24.99 1.30
CA ALA A 149 -0.77 -25.81 0.35
C ALA A 149 -0.52 -27.21 0.92
N THR A 150 -1.11 -28.20 0.26
CA THR A 150 -0.65 -29.59 0.38
C THR A 150 0.45 -29.76 -0.66
N ALA A 151 1.48 -30.58 -0.39
CA ALA A 151 2.77 -30.67 -1.11
C ALA A 151 2.73 -31.03 -2.63
N SER A 152 1.62 -30.80 -3.32
CA SER A 152 1.45 -30.94 -4.77
C SER A 152 0.35 -30.03 -5.34
N ALA A 153 -0.18 -29.08 -4.56
CA ALA A 153 -1.29 -28.22 -4.98
C ALA A 153 -0.76 -26.89 -5.52
N ILE A 154 -1.19 -26.54 -6.72
CA ILE A 154 -0.99 -25.19 -7.26
C ILE A 154 -1.98 -24.26 -6.56
N GLU A 155 -1.49 -23.25 -5.84
CA GLU A 155 -2.35 -22.28 -5.14
C GLU A 155 -2.57 -21.02 -5.99
N ALA A 156 -3.83 -20.63 -6.18
CA ALA A 156 -4.14 -19.35 -6.81
C ALA A 156 -3.86 -18.21 -5.82
N LEU A 157 -3.21 -17.14 -6.28
CA LEU A 157 -2.95 -15.98 -5.41
C LEU A 157 -4.25 -15.40 -4.86
N GLN A 158 -4.24 -15.11 -3.56
CA GLN A 158 -5.34 -14.54 -2.81
C GLN A 158 -5.15 -13.02 -2.70
N ARG A 159 -6.24 -12.26 -2.84
CA ARG A 159 -6.19 -10.80 -2.68
C ARG A 159 -6.21 -10.42 -1.21
N VAL A 160 -5.19 -9.69 -0.78
CA VAL A 160 -5.16 -8.95 0.47
C VAL A 160 -5.58 -7.51 0.20
N SER A 161 -6.36 -6.93 1.11
CA SER A 161 -6.77 -5.53 1.04
C SER A 161 -6.81 -4.96 2.46
N LEU A 162 -6.05 -3.89 2.68
CA LEU A 162 -5.95 -3.16 3.93
C LEU A 162 -6.47 -1.74 3.71
N ARG A 163 -7.22 -1.21 4.67
CA ARG A 163 -7.80 0.14 4.62
C ARG A 163 -7.54 0.88 5.92
N GLY A 164 -7.08 2.11 5.81
CA GLY A 164 -6.78 2.92 6.98
C GLY A 164 -6.36 4.32 6.57
N ALA A 165 -6.74 5.32 7.36
CA ALA A 165 -6.31 6.68 7.09
C ALA A 165 -4.81 6.82 7.41
N GLY A 166 -4.04 7.28 6.43
CA GLY A 166 -2.64 7.64 6.63
C GLY A 166 -1.71 6.46 6.89
N ILE A 167 -1.96 5.32 6.23
CA ILE A 167 -1.04 4.17 6.26
C ILE A 167 0.33 4.64 5.75
N THR A 168 1.36 4.44 6.56
CA THR A 168 2.76 4.75 6.22
C THR A 168 3.59 3.50 5.99
N SER A 169 3.17 2.35 6.52
CA SER A 169 3.86 1.08 6.29
C SER A 169 2.91 -0.12 6.34
N VAL A 170 3.31 -1.18 5.65
CA VAL A 170 2.71 -2.51 5.74
C VAL A 170 3.79 -3.48 6.18
N GLN A 171 3.45 -4.35 7.11
CA GLN A 171 4.34 -5.33 7.69
C GLN A 171 3.84 -6.74 7.39
N TYR A 172 4.75 -7.58 6.91
CA TYR A 172 4.56 -9.01 6.74
C TYR A 172 5.15 -9.74 7.94
N ARG A 173 4.38 -10.61 8.55
CA ARG A 173 4.83 -11.44 9.66
C ARG A 173 4.27 -12.83 9.53
N ILE A 174 5.14 -13.81 9.39
CA ILE A 174 4.75 -15.22 9.46
C ILE A 174 4.41 -15.54 10.92
N ASN A 175 3.20 -16.06 11.14
CA ASN A 175 2.67 -16.33 12.47
C ASN A 175 2.45 -17.85 12.63
N GLY A 176 3.09 -18.44 13.63
CA GLY A 176 3.04 -19.88 13.90
C GLY A 176 4.40 -20.58 13.76
N ALA A 177 4.48 -21.77 14.34
CA ALA A 177 5.70 -22.58 14.31
C ALA A 177 5.80 -23.34 12.97
N THR A 178 6.87 -23.07 12.24
CA THR A 178 7.64 -23.98 11.38
C THR A 178 7.20 -24.36 9.96
N GLU A 179 6.02 -23.99 9.45
CA GLU A 179 5.58 -24.56 8.15
C GLU A 179 5.53 -23.61 6.96
N LEU A 180 5.59 -22.28 7.12
CA LEU A 180 5.63 -21.36 5.99
C LEU A 180 7.08 -21.05 5.63
N GLU A 181 7.58 -21.70 4.57
CA GLU A 181 8.97 -21.59 4.10
C GLU A 181 9.18 -20.38 3.20
N GLY A 182 8.12 -19.92 2.53
CA GLY A 182 8.13 -18.74 1.68
C GLY A 182 6.74 -18.37 1.20
N PHE A 183 6.62 -17.18 0.64
CA PHE A 183 5.39 -16.70 -0.01
C PHE A 183 5.75 -15.67 -1.08
N VAL A 184 4.82 -15.45 -1.99
CA VAL A 184 4.96 -14.42 -3.03
C VAL A 184 3.93 -13.32 -2.85
N VAL A 185 4.25 -12.16 -3.40
CA VAL A 185 3.43 -10.96 -3.47
C VAL A 185 3.47 -10.46 -4.91
N ASP A 186 2.32 -10.05 -5.42
CA ASP A 186 2.19 -9.53 -6.77
C ASP A 186 1.11 -8.43 -6.84
N ASN A 187 1.16 -7.61 -7.88
CA ASN A 187 0.19 -6.55 -8.16
C ASN A 187 -0.07 -5.66 -6.94
N LEU A 188 1.01 -5.10 -6.37
CA LEU A 188 0.91 -4.17 -5.25
C LEU A 188 0.27 -2.87 -5.73
N GLU A 189 -0.91 -2.59 -5.19
CA GLU A 189 -1.72 -1.42 -5.48
C GLU A 189 -1.92 -0.59 -4.21
N PHE A 190 -1.80 0.73 -4.32
CA PHE A 190 -2.12 1.62 -3.21
C PHE A 190 -2.66 2.97 -3.69
N ASN A 191 -3.50 3.58 -2.87
CA ASN A 191 -4.10 4.87 -3.13
C ASN A 191 -3.52 5.91 -2.19
N ALA A 192 -2.97 7.00 -2.72
CA ALA A 192 -2.53 8.13 -1.89
C ALA A 192 -3.66 8.56 -0.93
N ALA A 193 -3.30 8.95 0.30
CA ALA A 193 -4.29 9.51 1.19
C ALA A 193 -4.81 10.82 0.57
N ASN A 194 -6.13 11.03 0.59
CA ASN A 194 -6.71 12.33 0.28
C ASN A 194 -6.30 13.31 1.39
N VAL A 195 -5.10 13.87 1.28
CA VAL A 195 -4.65 14.96 2.14
C VAL A 195 -5.17 16.23 1.50
N PRO A 196 -6.09 16.99 2.15
CA PRO A 196 -6.50 18.28 1.64
C PRO A 196 -5.26 19.13 1.44
N GLU A 197 -5.03 19.61 0.21
CA GLU A 197 -3.84 20.42 -0.06
C GLU A 197 -3.77 21.59 0.94
N PRO A 198 -2.60 21.94 1.47
CA PRO A 198 -2.46 23.04 2.44
C PRO A 198 -3.05 24.36 1.91
N THR A 199 -3.05 24.54 0.59
CA THR A 199 -3.64 25.67 -0.14
C THR A 199 -5.15 25.75 0.03
N MET A 200 -5.87 24.63 0.10
CA MET A 200 -7.31 24.59 0.35
C MET A 200 -7.64 25.07 1.76
N LEU A 201 -6.85 24.67 2.76
CA LEU A 201 -7.01 25.17 4.13
C LEU A 201 -6.70 26.67 4.22
N LEU A 202 -5.66 27.12 3.52
CA LEU A 202 -5.32 28.55 3.44
C LEU A 202 -6.44 29.35 2.77
N LEU A 203 -7.02 28.83 1.69
CA LEU A 203 -8.10 29.49 0.95
C LEU A 203 -9.39 29.54 1.78
N VAL A 204 -9.73 28.46 2.48
CA VAL A 204 -10.87 28.46 3.42
C VAL A 204 -10.63 29.46 4.55
N GLY A 205 -9.43 29.48 5.12
CA GLY A 205 -9.04 30.46 6.13
C GLY A 205 -9.11 31.91 5.63
N ALA A 206 -8.63 32.16 4.41
CA ALA A 206 -8.69 33.47 3.75
C ALA A 206 -10.13 33.90 3.44
N GLY A 207 -10.98 32.97 2.99
CA GLY A 207 -12.39 33.21 2.72
C GLY A 207 -13.16 33.59 3.99
N LEU A 208 -12.94 32.86 5.08
CA LEU A 208 -13.58 33.14 6.37
C LEU A 208 -13.14 34.51 6.93
N THR A 209 -11.84 34.81 6.92
CA THR A 209 -11.32 36.10 7.38
C THR A 209 -11.86 37.28 6.56
N ALA A 210 -11.94 37.14 5.23
CA ALA A 210 -12.57 38.15 4.37
C ALA A 210 -14.06 38.35 4.68
N ALA A 211 -14.80 37.27 4.96
CA ALA A 211 -16.22 37.36 5.33
C ALA A 211 -16.42 38.09 6.66
N PHE A 212 -15.60 37.81 7.68
CA PHE A 212 -15.64 38.53 8.97
C PHE A 212 -15.25 40.01 8.84
N ALA A 213 -14.20 40.31 8.05
CA ALA A 213 -13.78 41.69 7.79
C ALA A 213 -14.89 42.50 7.10
N ARG A 214 -15.61 41.89 6.15
CA ARG A 214 -16.74 42.52 5.46
C ARG A 214 -17.91 42.81 6.40
N ARG A 215 -18.21 41.92 7.36
CA ARG A 215 -19.29 42.12 8.34
C ARG A 215 -19.02 43.33 9.25
N ARG A 216 -17.76 43.53 9.67
CA ARG A 216 -17.36 44.66 10.52
C ARG A 216 -17.48 46.03 9.85
N ARG A 217 -17.39 46.12 8.52
CA ARG A 217 -17.54 47.40 7.80
C ARG A 217 -18.99 47.85 7.61
N ARG A 218 -19.96 47.00 7.96
CA ARG A 218 -21.41 47.27 7.80
C ARG A 218 -22.15 47.50 9.12
N ALA A 219 -21.48 47.29 10.24
CA ALA A 219 -21.97 47.66 11.57
C ALA A 219 -21.30 48.98 11.98
#